data_AF-W7B539-F1
#
_entry.id   AF-W7B539-F1
#
_cell.length_a   1.000
_cell.length_b   1.000
_cell.length_c   1.000
_cell.angle_alpha   90.00
_cell.angle_beta   90.00
_cell.angle_gamma   90.00
#
_symmetry.space_group_name_H-M   'P 1'
#
loop_
_entity.id
_entity.type
_entity.pdbx_description
1 polymer ?
#
loop_
_entity_poly.entity_id
_entity_poly.type
_entity_poly.pdbx_seq_one_letter_code
_entity_poly.pdbx_strand_id
1 'polypeptide(L)'
;MRPIPEKPENATWTDEQWQAIHAGGENILVAAAAGSGKTAVLVNRIISRLLDETTPCNVDELLVVTFTNAAAAEMKHRIGQALEAELEKNPDSLHLKKQIALLNTATISTLHAFCLDLIRKYYYRTEVDPDFRLMDQVESMLLRDEVLDAFLEREFAEEGNEAFFHLADTVTDDRSDQNLADLISKLYDFSAANPDPAKWLDEMVSFYQETEGKQISDLPYYPVIIETIQAEIEKAKDQLELAKHLSEAPGGPAGYLETFQDDLRQVEGLQEIMQQATFDELGEAFQAVSFKRIATLKNKEELDQALIERAKKARDTAKKAVQGIAESLFKRKEKEYLKDLASMQGDVKTLAKLVKRFSTEFFIAKEQKGVLDFSDLEHLALDILQEQDGSKSIVARELTKRFQEVLVDEYQDTNLVQEMIISLVTIPDEASGDLFMVGDVKQSIYRFRLAEPTLFMEKYRRYSKSGANGGMKIDLSKNFRSRAEVLEATNFIFRQIMDRNVGGN
;
A
#
# COMPACT_ATOMS: atom_id res chain seq x y z
N MET A 1 18.24 20.54 -13.53
CA MET A 1 18.65 20.64 -12.12
C MET A 1 18.80 22.09 -11.71
N ARG A 2 18.00 22.51 -10.73
CA ARG A 2 18.16 23.82 -10.07
C ARG A 2 19.40 23.77 -9.15
N PRO A 3 20.32 24.75 -9.23
CA PRO A 3 21.49 24.74 -8.36
C PRO A 3 21.07 24.92 -6.91
N ILE A 4 21.51 24.01 -6.04
CA ILE A 4 21.28 24.10 -4.59
C ILE A 4 22.19 25.23 -4.07
N PRO A 5 21.65 26.24 -3.36
CA PRO A 5 22.46 27.30 -2.79
C PRO A 5 23.44 26.72 -1.77
N GLU A 6 24.61 27.35 -1.65
CA GLU A 6 25.59 26.95 -0.63
C GLU A 6 24.97 27.10 0.76
N LYS A 7 25.05 26.04 1.56
CA LYS A 7 24.49 26.05 2.91
C LYS A 7 25.31 26.97 3.80
N PRO A 8 24.71 28.00 4.44
CA PRO A 8 25.43 28.86 5.37
C PRO A 8 26.03 28.06 6.54
N GLU A 9 27.24 28.41 6.98
CA GLU A 9 27.92 27.72 8.11
C GLU A 9 27.11 27.77 9.42
N ASN A 10 26.26 28.78 9.58
CA ASN A 10 25.39 28.97 10.74
C ASN A 10 23.98 28.37 10.59
N ALA A 11 23.67 27.71 9.47
CA ALA A 11 22.37 27.10 9.27
C ALA A 11 22.18 25.89 10.20
N THR A 12 21.02 25.83 10.86
CA THR A 12 20.66 24.73 11.78
C THR A 12 20.17 23.47 11.06
N TRP A 13 20.10 23.50 9.73
CA TRP A 13 19.65 22.40 8.87
C TRP A 13 20.76 21.37 8.63
N THR A 14 20.38 20.09 8.60
CA THR A 14 21.28 19.05 8.05
C THR A 14 21.48 19.25 6.55
N ASP A 15 22.52 18.63 5.99
CA ASP A 15 22.75 18.68 4.54
C ASP A 15 21.58 18.09 3.76
N GLU A 16 20.98 17.01 4.28
CA GLU A 16 19.82 16.35 3.67
C GLU A 16 18.55 17.20 3.78
N GLN A 17 18.34 17.89 4.91
CA GLN A 17 17.23 18.84 5.05
C GLN A 17 17.40 20.03 4.10
N TRP A 18 18.62 20.57 4.00
CA TRP A 18 18.93 21.66 3.08
C TRP A 18 18.72 21.24 1.62
N GLN A 19 19.17 20.04 1.25
CA GLN A 19 18.91 19.45 -0.05
C GLN A 19 17.40 19.31 -0.32
N ALA A 20 16.62 18.81 0.65
CA ALA A 20 15.16 18.68 0.49
C ALA A 20 14.44 20.03 0.37
N ILE A 21 14.96 21.08 1.00
CA ILE A 21 14.39 22.44 0.90
C ILE A 21 14.64 23.06 -0.48
N HIS A 22 15.82 22.86 -1.08
CA HIS A 22 16.25 23.63 -2.24
C HIS A 22 16.39 22.86 -3.56
N ALA A 23 16.51 21.53 -3.53
CA ALA A 23 16.60 20.73 -4.74
C ALA A 23 15.33 20.89 -5.60
N GLY A 24 15.46 20.79 -6.93
CA GLY A 24 14.32 20.89 -7.82
C GLY A 24 14.65 20.69 -9.29
N GLY A 25 13.59 20.53 -10.08
CA GLY A 25 13.64 20.21 -11.51
C GLY A 25 13.57 18.72 -11.82
N GLU A 26 13.15 17.91 -10.84
CA GLU A 26 12.84 16.48 -10.93
C GLU A 26 11.88 16.14 -9.78
N ASN A 27 11.19 15.00 -9.84
CA ASN A 27 10.39 14.51 -8.73
C ASN A 27 11.29 14.18 -7.54
N ILE A 28 10.86 14.57 -6.33
CA ILE A 28 11.63 14.38 -5.11
C ILE A 28 10.82 13.54 -4.12
N LEU A 29 11.42 12.45 -3.64
CA LEU A 29 10.89 11.64 -2.54
C LEU A 29 11.78 11.78 -1.31
N VAL A 30 11.23 12.32 -0.24
CA VAL A 30 11.91 12.48 1.05
C VAL A 30 11.45 11.39 2.01
N ALA A 31 12.31 10.40 2.24
CA ALA A 31 12.12 9.35 3.22
C ALA A 31 12.62 9.81 4.59
N ALA A 32 11.70 10.05 5.52
CA ALA A 32 12.00 10.84 6.69
C ALA A 32 11.44 10.21 7.96
N ALA A 33 12.34 9.71 8.82
CA ALA A 33 11.99 9.04 10.06
C ALA A 33 11.18 9.96 11.01
N ALA A 34 10.49 9.37 11.97
CA ALA A 34 9.75 10.13 13.00
C ALA A 34 10.66 11.19 13.65
N GLY A 35 10.18 12.42 13.75
CA GLY A 35 10.91 13.53 14.38
C GLY A 35 12.08 14.11 13.58
N SER A 36 12.21 13.77 12.28
CA SER A 36 13.26 14.29 11.39
C SER A 36 13.02 15.71 10.85
N GLY A 37 11.88 16.32 11.18
CA GLY A 37 11.52 17.66 10.74
C GLY A 37 10.80 17.74 9.40
N LYS A 38 10.13 16.65 8.94
CA LYS A 38 9.31 16.60 7.71
C LYS A 38 8.53 17.89 7.44
N THR A 39 7.66 18.28 8.38
CA THR A 39 6.83 19.49 8.27
C THR A 39 7.66 20.77 8.18
N ALA A 40 8.79 20.86 8.92
CA ALA A 40 9.66 22.03 8.88
C ALA A 40 10.36 22.16 7.53
N VAL A 41 10.82 21.04 6.96
CA VAL A 41 11.39 20.96 5.60
C VAL A 41 10.36 21.38 4.56
N LEU A 42 9.14 20.85 4.62
CA LEU A 42 8.09 21.16 3.65
C LEU A 42 7.70 22.65 3.70
N VAL A 43 7.53 23.23 4.90
CA VAL A 43 7.26 24.67 5.06
C VAL A 43 8.41 25.50 4.49
N ASN A 44 9.67 25.19 4.83
CA ASN A 44 10.81 25.97 4.34
C ASN A 44 11.06 25.79 2.84
N ARG A 45 10.70 24.63 2.27
CA ARG A 45 10.68 24.43 0.82
C ARG A 45 9.71 25.39 0.15
N ILE A 46 8.47 25.49 0.65
CA ILE A 46 7.47 26.43 0.12
C ILE A 46 8.02 27.86 0.21
N ILE A 47 8.56 28.28 1.36
CA ILE A 47 9.14 29.61 1.51
C ILE A 47 10.31 29.83 0.52
N SER A 48 11.20 28.85 0.37
CA SER A 48 12.31 28.93 -0.60
C SER A 48 11.83 29.02 -2.05
N ARG A 49 10.68 28.40 -2.40
CA ARG A 49 10.06 28.55 -3.72
C ARG A 49 9.49 29.95 -3.91
N LEU A 50 8.82 30.49 -2.91
CA LEU A 50 8.21 31.82 -2.96
C LEU A 50 9.24 32.95 -3.00
N LEU A 51 10.42 32.74 -2.40
CA LEU A 51 11.52 33.72 -2.39
C LEU A 51 12.46 33.60 -3.60
N ASP A 52 12.23 32.65 -4.50
CA ASP A 52 13.09 32.47 -5.66
C ASP A 52 12.91 33.59 -6.69
N GLU A 53 13.94 34.43 -6.84
CA GLU A 53 13.94 35.50 -7.85
C GLU A 53 14.18 34.98 -9.27
N THR A 54 14.78 33.79 -9.42
CA THR A 54 15.08 33.21 -10.74
C THR A 54 13.86 32.58 -11.39
N THR A 55 13.01 31.94 -10.58
CA THR A 55 11.76 31.31 -11.01
C THR A 55 10.63 31.75 -10.06
N PRO A 56 10.09 32.97 -10.23
CA PRO A 56 9.07 33.49 -9.33
C PRO A 56 7.81 32.61 -9.31
N CYS A 57 7.30 32.35 -8.12
CA CYS A 57 6.09 31.56 -7.88
C CYS A 57 5.19 32.28 -6.87
N ASN A 58 3.87 32.18 -7.07
CA ASN A 58 2.90 32.57 -6.06
C ASN A 58 2.43 31.36 -5.25
N VAL A 59 1.95 31.58 -4.02
CA VAL A 59 1.49 30.50 -3.14
C VAL A 59 0.24 29.77 -3.66
N ASP A 60 -0.57 30.43 -4.50
CA ASP A 60 -1.75 29.85 -5.18
C ASP A 60 -1.41 29.10 -6.48
N GLU A 61 -0.12 29.08 -6.85
CA GLU A 61 0.49 28.25 -7.89
C GLU A 61 1.18 27.01 -7.30
N LEU A 62 0.99 26.74 -6.00
CA LEU A 62 1.42 25.52 -5.33
C LEU A 62 0.19 24.70 -4.93
N LEU A 63 0.23 23.39 -5.17
CA LEU A 63 -0.74 22.45 -4.62
C LEU A 63 -0.11 21.73 -3.44
N VAL A 64 -0.67 21.90 -2.25
CA VAL A 64 -0.16 21.26 -1.03
C VAL A 64 -1.24 20.36 -0.44
N VAL A 65 -0.95 19.05 -0.46
CA VAL A 65 -1.86 17.99 -0.04
C VAL A 65 -1.38 17.41 1.28
N THR A 66 -2.29 17.32 2.23
CA THR A 66 -2.06 16.75 3.57
C THR A 66 -3.11 15.69 3.89
N PHE A 67 -2.83 14.82 4.87
CA PHE A 67 -3.73 13.73 5.23
C PHE A 67 -5.00 14.20 5.99
N THR A 68 -4.93 15.32 6.74
CA THR A 68 -6.07 15.79 7.55
C THR A 68 -6.29 17.29 7.42
N ASN A 69 -7.54 17.73 7.62
CA ASN A 69 -7.87 19.16 7.62
C ASN A 69 -7.12 19.94 8.71
N ALA A 70 -6.82 19.29 9.85
CA ALA A 70 -6.01 19.89 10.92
C ALA A 70 -4.55 20.09 10.47
N ALA A 71 -3.96 19.11 9.76
CA ALA A 71 -2.62 19.24 9.21
C ALA A 71 -2.54 20.34 8.15
N ALA A 72 -3.54 20.46 7.26
CA ALA A 72 -3.64 21.56 6.31
C ALA A 72 -3.70 22.93 7.01
N ALA A 73 -4.54 23.07 8.04
CA ALA A 73 -4.68 24.31 8.80
C ALA A 73 -3.38 24.69 9.53
N GLU A 74 -2.73 23.72 10.17
CA GLU A 74 -1.44 23.89 10.83
C GLU A 74 -0.34 24.29 9.82
N MET A 75 -0.32 23.65 8.64
CA MET A 75 0.63 23.97 7.59
C MET A 75 0.44 25.38 7.07
N LYS A 76 -0.80 25.81 6.83
CA LYS A 76 -1.15 27.18 6.44
C LYS A 76 -0.72 28.19 7.50
N HIS A 77 -0.94 27.89 8.77
CA HIS A 77 -0.48 28.74 9.88
C HIS A 77 1.04 28.90 9.91
N ARG A 78 1.80 27.80 9.79
CA ARG A 78 3.27 27.83 9.78
C ARG A 78 3.85 28.57 8.58
N ILE A 79 3.25 28.42 7.40
CA ILE A 79 3.66 29.17 6.20
C ILE A 79 3.40 30.67 6.43
N GLY A 80 2.25 31.04 7.00
CA GLY A 80 1.94 32.43 7.35
C GLY A 80 2.98 33.04 8.28
N GLN A 81 3.30 32.35 9.39
CA GLN A 81 4.34 32.80 10.32
C GLN A 81 5.72 32.95 9.66
N ALA A 82 6.08 32.01 8.78
CA ALA A 82 7.36 32.07 8.07
C ALA A 82 7.40 33.24 7.06
N LEU A 83 6.30 33.51 6.35
CA LEU A 83 6.18 34.67 5.46
C LEU A 83 6.24 36.00 6.22
N GLU A 84 5.60 36.08 7.39
CA GLU A 84 5.67 37.26 8.27
C GLU A 84 7.11 37.51 8.73
N ALA A 85 7.82 36.47 9.15
CA ALA A 85 9.23 36.58 9.55
C ALA A 85 10.16 37.02 8.40
N GLU A 86 9.90 36.59 7.16
CA GLU A 86 10.63 37.07 5.99
C GLU A 86 10.26 38.52 5.63
N LEU A 87 9.01 38.92 5.83
CA LEU A 87 8.57 40.30 5.63
C LEU A 87 9.18 41.25 6.67
N GLU A 88 9.38 40.81 7.91
CA GLU A 88 10.09 41.60 8.93
C GLU A 88 11.54 41.90 8.52
N LYS A 89 12.20 40.95 7.84
CA LYS A 89 13.56 41.14 7.30
C LYS A 89 13.57 42.08 6.09
N ASN A 90 12.50 42.10 5.29
CA ASN A 90 12.37 42.95 4.11
C ASN A 90 10.97 43.62 4.04
N PRO A 91 10.72 44.68 4.84
CA PRO A 91 9.39 45.28 5.01
C PRO A 91 8.76 45.89 3.76
N ASP A 92 9.59 46.23 2.77
CA ASP A 92 9.18 46.88 1.53
C ASP A 92 8.87 45.88 0.41
N SER A 93 9.05 44.57 0.65
CA SER A 93 8.75 43.53 -0.34
C SER A 93 7.25 43.46 -0.67
N LEU A 94 6.89 44.00 -1.84
CA LEU A 94 5.52 43.90 -2.38
C LEU A 94 5.13 42.45 -2.67
N HIS A 95 6.09 41.61 -3.07
CA HIS A 95 5.86 40.19 -3.33
C HIS A 95 5.45 39.45 -2.06
N LEU A 96 6.18 39.64 -0.95
CA LEU A 96 5.84 38.99 0.33
C LEU A 96 4.46 39.41 0.85
N LYS A 97 4.13 40.71 0.75
CA LYS A 97 2.79 41.22 1.08
C LYS A 97 1.69 40.56 0.23
N LYS A 98 1.96 40.37 -1.07
CA LYS A 98 1.06 39.63 -1.98
C LYS A 98 0.92 38.16 -1.57
N GLN A 99 2.01 37.48 -1.22
CA GLN A 99 1.95 36.07 -0.80
C GLN A 99 1.14 35.85 0.47
N ILE A 100 1.28 36.73 1.47
CA ILE A 100 0.47 36.69 2.69
C ILE A 100 -1.02 36.85 2.37
N ALA A 101 -1.37 37.77 1.45
CA ALA A 101 -2.76 37.95 1.03
C ALA A 101 -3.32 36.71 0.28
N LEU A 102 -2.52 36.12 -0.61
CA LEU A 102 -2.88 34.94 -1.39
C LEU A 102 -2.94 33.65 -0.57
N LEU A 103 -2.28 33.59 0.60
CA LEU A 103 -2.29 32.42 1.47
C LEU A 103 -3.71 31.98 1.83
N ASN A 104 -4.65 32.93 1.96
CA ASN A 104 -6.05 32.63 2.25
C ASN A 104 -6.73 31.79 1.16
N THR A 105 -6.37 32.00 -0.11
CA THR A 105 -6.89 31.31 -1.29
C THR A 105 -5.96 30.22 -1.82
N ALA A 106 -4.82 29.98 -1.17
CA ALA A 106 -3.86 28.95 -1.56
C ALA A 106 -4.45 27.55 -1.41
N THR A 107 -4.05 26.65 -2.32
CA THR A 107 -4.55 25.26 -2.35
C THR A 107 -3.75 24.39 -1.37
N ILE A 108 -3.93 24.66 -0.06
CA ILE A 108 -3.32 23.91 1.05
C ILE A 108 -4.45 23.18 1.78
N SER A 109 -4.62 21.89 1.49
CA SER A 109 -5.82 21.16 1.90
C SER A 109 -5.60 19.65 2.00
N THR A 110 -6.66 18.88 2.23
CA THR A 110 -6.67 17.44 1.99
C THR A 110 -6.96 17.16 0.52
N LEU A 111 -6.60 15.96 0.03
CA LEU A 111 -6.88 15.62 -1.36
C LEU A 111 -8.40 15.61 -1.65
N HIS A 112 -9.22 15.14 -0.71
CA HIS A 112 -10.68 15.22 -0.83
C HIS A 112 -11.20 16.65 -0.95
N ALA A 113 -10.64 17.61 -0.19
CA ALA A 113 -11.03 19.01 -0.29
C ALA A 113 -10.65 19.60 -1.67
N PHE A 114 -9.47 19.24 -2.19
CA PHE A 114 -9.08 19.58 -3.56
C PHE A 114 -10.04 18.98 -4.60
N CYS A 115 -10.43 17.72 -4.45
CA CYS A 115 -11.39 17.07 -5.35
C CYS A 115 -12.77 17.75 -5.30
N LEU A 116 -13.24 18.09 -4.09
CA LEU A 116 -14.49 18.85 -3.90
C LEU A 116 -14.46 20.20 -4.62
N ASP A 117 -13.38 20.96 -4.47
CA ASP A 117 -13.21 22.25 -5.16
C ASP A 117 -13.15 22.07 -6.68
N LEU A 118 -12.52 20.99 -7.15
CA LEU A 118 -12.45 20.64 -8.56
C LEU A 118 -13.85 20.36 -9.15
N ILE A 119 -14.62 19.50 -8.48
CA ILE A 119 -15.97 19.13 -8.90
C ILE A 119 -16.87 20.37 -8.94
N ARG A 120 -16.83 21.21 -7.90
CA ARG A 120 -17.60 22.46 -7.88
C ARG A 120 -17.23 23.43 -8.99
N LYS A 121 -15.94 23.53 -9.35
CA LYS A 121 -15.48 24.42 -10.42
C LYS A 121 -15.83 23.89 -11.81
N TYR A 122 -15.77 22.57 -12.00
CA TYR A 122 -15.93 21.91 -13.29
C TYR A 122 -17.17 21.00 -13.35
N TYR A 123 -18.22 21.32 -12.60
CA TYR A 123 -19.43 20.51 -12.48
C TYR A 123 -20.10 20.24 -13.84
N TYR A 124 -19.91 21.11 -14.83
CA TYR A 124 -20.42 20.93 -16.19
C TYR A 124 -19.74 19.78 -16.97
N ARG A 125 -18.65 19.20 -16.44
CA ARG A 125 -18.01 17.99 -16.97
C ARG A 125 -18.44 16.72 -16.24
N THR A 126 -19.18 16.84 -15.13
CA THR A 126 -19.73 15.72 -14.37
C THR A 126 -21.24 15.67 -14.54
N GLU A 127 -21.86 14.53 -14.28
CA GLU A 127 -23.33 14.41 -14.30
C GLU A 127 -23.98 14.89 -12.98
N VAL A 128 -23.17 15.28 -11.99
CA VAL A 128 -23.62 15.61 -10.64
C VAL A 128 -24.03 17.08 -10.48
N ASP A 129 -25.12 17.31 -9.74
CA ASP A 129 -25.57 18.64 -9.33
C ASP A 129 -24.55 19.30 -8.38
N PRO A 130 -24.11 20.54 -8.61
CA PRO A 130 -23.14 21.23 -7.75
C PRO A 130 -23.61 21.47 -6.29
N ASP A 131 -24.90 21.36 -5.98
CA ASP A 131 -25.47 21.55 -4.63
C ASP A 131 -25.49 20.26 -3.78
N PHE A 132 -24.62 19.29 -4.07
CA PHE A 132 -24.52 18.06 -3.30
C PHE A 132 -23.99 18.27 -1.87
N ARG A 133 -24.37 17.37 -0.96
CA ARG A 133 -23.83 17.25 0.39
C ARG A 133 -22.99 16.00 0.57
N LEU A 134 -21.93 16.07 1.38
CA LEU A 134 -21.19 14.88 1.79
C LEU A 134 -21.95 14.09 2.86
N MET A 135 -22.08 12.78 2.64
CA MET A 135 -22.60 11.85 3.63
C MET A 135 -21.56 11.59 4.73
N ASP A 136 -22.05 11.32 5.93
CA ASP A 136 -21.23 10.66 6.94
C ASP A 136 -21.18 9.14 6.72
N GLN A 137 -20.34 8.46 7.50
CA GLN A 137 -20.15 7.01 7.35
C GLN A 137 -21.41 6.21 7.68
N VAL A 138 -22.23 6.67 8.62
CA VAL A 138 -23.45 5.95 9.04
C VAL A 138 -24.52 6.10 7.97
N GLU A 139 -24.70 7.31 7.44
CA GLU A 139 -25.60 7.58 6.32
C GLU A 139 -25.21 6.78 5.08
N SER A 140 -23.92 6.73 4.75
CA SER A 140 -23.41 5.93 3.62
C SER A 140 -23.67 4.44 3.81
N MET A 141 -23.46 3.89 5.01
CA MET A 141 -23.75 2.48 5.32
C MET A 141 -25.24 2.17 5.20
N LEU A 142 -26.11 3.00 5.79
CA LEU A 142 -27.57 2.77 5.73
C LEU A 142 -28.11 2.85 4.31
N LEU A 143 -27.64 3.82 3.51
CA LEU A 143 -28.03 3.93 2.11
C LEU A 143 -27.52 2.74 1.29
N ARG A 144 -26.30 2.28 1.57
CA ARG A 144 -25.73 1.11 0.91
C ARG A 144 -26.56 -0.14 1.18
N ASP A 145 -26.92 -0.39 2.44
CA ASP A 145 -27.74 -1.53 2.84
C ASP A 145 -29.12 -1.47 2.17
N GLU A 146 -29.78 -0.30 2.18
CA GLU A 146 -31.07 -0.08 1.50
C GLU A 146 -31.00 -0.43 0.00
N VAL A 147 -29.97 0.04 -0.70
CA VAL A 147 -29.79 -0.21 -2.14
C VAL A 147 -29.41 -1.66 -2.42
N LEU A 148 -28.55 -2.25 -1.58
CA LEU A 148 -28.08 -3.62 -1.76
C LEU A 148 -29.21 -4.64 -1.54
N ASP A 149 -30.04 -4.43 -0.51
CA ASP A 149 -31.22 -5.27 -0.25
C ASP A 149 -32.18 -5.22 -1.44
N ALA A 150 -32.54 -4.00 -1.90
CA ALA A 150 -33.43 -3.83 -3.06
C ALA A 150 -32.81 -4.35 -4.38
N PHE A 151 -31.49 -4.33 -4.50
CA PHE A 151 -30.75 -4.91 -5.62
C PHE A 151 -30.86 -6.43 -5.61
N LEU A 152 -30.54 -7.08 -4.48
CA LEU A 152 -30.61 -8.53 -4.34
C LEU A 152 -32.03 -9.06 -4.48
N GLU A 153 -33.04 -8.40 -3.90
CA GLU A 153 -34.45 -8.79 -4.08
C GLU A 153 -34.84 -8.89 -5.56
N ARG A 154 -34.34 -7.96 -6.40
CA ARG A 154 -34.58 -8.00 -7.85
C ARG A 154 -33.84 -9.14 -8.53
N GLU A 155 -32.58 -9.40 -8.17
CA GLU A 155 -31.83 -10.54 -8.72
C GLU A 155 -32.49 -11.88 -8.40
N PHE A 156 -33.00 -12.05 -7.16
CA PHE A 156 -33.75 -13.24 -6.74
C PHE A 156 -35.10 -13.39 -7.44
N ALA A 157 -35.75 -12.27 -7.81
CA ALA A 157 -37.04 -12.28 -8.49
C ALA A 157 -36.93 -12.47 -10.02
N GLU A 158 -35.74 -12.31 -10.60
CA GLU A 158 -35.52 -12.43 -12.04
C GLU A 158 -35.65 -13.88 -12.53
N GLU A 159 -36.69 -14.16 -13.33
CA GLU A 159 -36.91 -15.48 -13.92
C GLU A 159 -35.76 -15.86 -14.86
N GLY A 160 -35.17 -17.05 -14.66
CA GLY A 160 -34.11 -17.56 -15.52
C GLY A 160 -32.70 -17.04 -15.19
N ASN A 161 -32.49 -16.39 -14.04
CA ASN A 161 -31.18 -15.93 -13.58
C ASN A 161 -30.29 -17.08 -13.05
N GLU A 162 -30.09 -18.14 -13.84
CA GLU A 162 -29.41 -19.37 -13.43
C GLU A 162 -27.98 -19.13 -12.91
N ALA A 163 -27.25 -18.19 -13.53
CA ALA A 163 -25.89 -17.86 -13.12
C ALA A 163 -25.83 -17.19 -11.73
N PHE A 164 -26.82 -16.34 -11.41
CA PHE A 164 -26.94 -15.75 -10.08
C PHE A 164 -27.27 -16.81 -9.04
N PHE A 165 -28.22 -17.71 -9.31
CA PHE A 165 -28.57 -18.78 -8.36
C PHE A 165 -27.39 -19.72 -8.11
N HIS A 166 -26.62 -20.07 -9.14
CA HIS A 166 -25.41 -20.87 -8.96
C HIS A 166 -24.37 -20.17 -8.07
N LEU A 167 -24.14 -18.86 -8.28
CA LEU A 167 -23.26 -18.07 -7.43
C LEU A 167 -23.80 -18.01 -5.99
N ALA A 168 -25.09 -17.73 -5.82
CA ALA A 168 -25.73 -17.64 -4.51
C ALA A 168 -25.58 -18.97 -3.75
N ASP A 169 -25.90 -20.11 -4.38
CA ASP A 169 -25.73 -21.45 -3.80
C ASP A 169 -24.26 -21.74 -3.44
N THR A 170 -23.30 -21.14 -4.16
CA THR A 170 -21.86 -21.34 -3.93
C THR A 170 -21.35 -20.56 -2.71
N VAL A 171 -21.93 -19.38 -2.41
CA VAL A 171 -21.39 -18.48 -1.39
C VAL A 171 -22.28 -18.32 -0.15
N THR A 172 -23.55 -18.70 -0.23
CA THR A 172 -24.51 -18.58 0.88
C THR A 172 -24.60 -19.85 1.70
N ASP A 173 -25.18 -19.75 2.90
CA ASP A 173 -25.54 -20.93 3.70
C ASP A 173 -27.04 -21.21 3.62
N ASP A 174 -27.48 -22.37 4.13
CA ASP A 174 -28.89 -22.80 4.09
C ASP A 174 -29.89 -21.81 4.74
N ARG A 175 -29.41 -20.77 5.43
CA ARG A 175 -30.23 -19.91 6.31
C ARG A 175 -30.19 -18.43 5.96
N SER A 176 -29.20 -17.96 5.21
CA SER A 176 -29.04 -16.54 4.91
C SER A 176 -28.20 -16.26 3.66
N ASP A 177 -28.66 -15.26 2.90
CA ASP A 177 -27.98 -14.62 1.79
C ASP A 177 -27.00 -13.51 2.21
N GLN A 178 -26.84 -13.25 3.52
CA GLN A 178 -25.95 -12.20 4.04
C GLN A 178 -24.50 -12.34 3.55
N ASN A 179 -24.02 -13.57 3.36
CA ASN A 179 -22.66 -13.79 2.84
C ASN A 179 -22.49 -13.24 1.41
N LEU A 180 -23.53 -13.31 0.57
CA LEU A 180 -23.52 -12.75 -0.77
C LEU A 180 -23.52 -11.21 -0.72
N ALA A 181 -24.36 -10.63 0.13
CA ALA A 181 -24.40 -9.18 0.34
C ALA A 181 -23.03 -8.65 0.85
N ASP A 182 -22.45 -9.31 1.85
CA ASP A 182 -21.13 -9.00 2.39
C ASP A 182 -20.04 -9.11 1.33
N LEU A 183 -20.11 -10.13 0.45
CA LEU A 183 -19.16 -10.34 -0.62
C LEU A 183 -19.25 -9.24 -1.68
N ILE A 184 -20.46 -8.86 -2.10
CA ILE A 184 -20.69 -7.73 -3.02
C ILE A 184 -20.17 -6.42 -2.43
N SER A 185 -20.50 -6.14 -1.17
CA SER A 185 -20.09 -4.91 -0.47
C SER A 185 -18.56 -4.83 -0.32
N LYS A 186 -17.91 -5.93 0.10
CA LYS A 186 -16.44 -5.99 0.19
C LYS A 186 -15.78 -5.82 -1.17
N LEU A 187 -16.27 -6.52 -2.20
CA LEU A 187 -15.67 -6.44 -3.53
C LEU A 187 -15.89 -5.06 -4.17
N TYR A 188 -17.03 -4.42 -3.90
CA TYR A 188 -17.26 -3.01 -4.24
C TYR A 188 -16.18 -2.12 -3.61
N ASP A 189 -15.97 -2.19 -2.28
CA ASP A 189 -14.99 -1.35 -1.59
C ASP A 189 -13.56 -1.54 -2.12
N PHE A 190 -13.16 -2.79 -2.40
CA PHE A 190 -11.86 -3.07 -3.02
C PHE A 190 -11.76 -2.51 -4.43
N SER A 191 -12.80 -2.66 -5.25
CA SER A 191 -12.81 -2.13 -6.62
C SER A 191 -12.75 -0.59 -6.64
N ALA A 192 -13.47 0.07 -5.72
CA ALA A 192 -13.55 1.52 -5.63
C ALA A 192 -12.24 2.19 -5.19
N ALA A 193 -11.29 1.44 -4.61
CA ALA A 193 -9.95 1.94 -4.30
C ALA A 193 -8.96 1.84 -5.46
N ASN A 194 -9.40 1.38 -6.64
CA ASN A 194 -8.61 1.34 -7.86
C ASN A 194 -9.08 2.45 -8.83
N PRO A 195 -8.19 3.05 -9.65
CA PRO A 195 -8.55 4.16 -10.53
C PRO A 195 -9.65 3.83 -11.55
N ASP A 196 -9.73 2.58 -12.00
CA ASP A 196 -10.80 2.07 -12.85
C ASP A 196 -11.39 0.80 -12.20
N PRO A 197 -12.45 0.95 -11.37
CA PRO A 197 -13.05 -0.17 -10.67
C PRO A 197 -13.57 -1.26 -11.61
N ALA A 198 -14.12 -0.87 -12.77
CA ALA A 198 -14.72 -1.80 -13.71
C ALA A 198 -13.66 -2.65 -14.42
N LYS A 199 -12.55 -2.03 -14.84
CA LYS A 199 -11.41 -2.72 -15.42
C LYS A 199 -10.72 -3.63 -14.40
N TRP A 200 -10.55 -3.18 -13.16
CA TRP A 200 -9.97 -4.00 -12.10
C TRP A 200 -10.80 -5.29 -11.85
N LEU A 201 -12.14 -5.18 -11.87
CA LEU A 201 -13.03 -6.34 -11.79
C LEU A 201 -12.87 -7.29 -13.00
N ASP A 202 -12.68 -6.76 -14.21
CA ASP A 202 -12.43 -7.59 -15.40
C ASP A 202 -11.06 -8.29 -15.36
N GLU A 203 -10.03 -7.59 -14.88
CA GLU A 203 -8.70 -8.16 -14.64
C GLU A 203 -8.76 -9.29 -13.61
N MET A 204 -9.52 -9.11 -12.51
CA MET A 204 -9.76 -10.18 -11.53
C MET A 204 -10.39 -11.42 -12.19
N VAL A 205 -11.41 -11.24 -13.04
CA VAL A 205 -12.04 -12.35 -13.77
C VAL A 205 -11.03 -13.02 -14.71
N SER A 206 -10.10 -12.27 -15.31
CA SER A 206 -9.10 -12.82 -16.23
C SER A 206 -8.17 -13.85 -15.59
N PHE A 207 -7.93 -13.79 -14.26
CA PHE A 207 -7.13 -14.78 -13.55
C PHE A 207 -7.75 -16.18 -13.52
N TYR A 208 -9.06 -16.28 -13.74
CA TYR A 208 -9.80 -17.54 -13.84
C TYR A 208 -9.99 -18.00 -15.29
N GLN A 209 -9.54 -17.21 -16.27
CA GLN A 209 -9.65 -17.54 -17.69
C GLN A 209 -8.49 -18.43 -18.16
N GLU A 210 -8.81 -19.39 -19.02
CA GLU A 210 -7.83 -20.21 -19.75
C GLU A 210 -6.82 -20.92 -18.83
N THR A 211 -7.30 -21.64 -17.81
CA THR A 211 -6.42 -22.53 -17.02
C THR A 211 -6.04 -23.81 -17.77
N GLU A 212 -6.72 -24.09 -18.89
CA GLU A 212 -6.43 -25.24 -19.74
C GLU A 212 -5.06 -25.08 -20.43
N GLY A 213 -4.13 -25.98 -20.13
CA GLY A 213 -2.78 -25.96 -20.68
C GLY A 213 -1.78 -25.04 -19.95
N LYS A 214 -2.23 -24.28 -18.94
CA LYS A 214 -1.33 -23.54 -18.03
C LYS A 214 -0.75 -24.46 -16.96
N GLN A 215 0.36 -24.04 -16.39
CA GLN A 215 0.89 -24.55 -15.14
C GLN A 215 0.56 -23.59 -14.00
N ILE A 216 0.53 -24.07 -12.76
CA ILE A 216 0.41 -23.23 -11.55
C ILE A 216 1.53 -22.18 -11.52
N SER A 217 2.71 -22.50 -12.05
CA SER A 217 3.84 -21.59 -12.17
C SER A 217 3.60 -20.39 -13.11
N ASP A 218 2.63 -20.49 -14.03
CA ASP A 218 2.23 -19.40 -14.93
C ASP A 218 1.25 -18.42 -14.27
N LEU A 219 0.74 -18.74 -13.08
CA LEU A 219 -0.27 -17.93 -12.39
C LEU A 219 0.37 -16.70 -11.71
N PRO A 220 -0.26 -15.52 -11.76
CA PRO A 220 0.31 -14.29 -11.20
C PRO A 220 0.67 -14.36 -9.71
N TYR A 221 -0.02 -15.20 -8.95
CA TYR A 221 0.19 -15.39 -7.51
C TYR A 221 1.15 -16.52 -7.16
N TYR A 222 1.72 -17.24 -8.13
CA TYR A 222 2.72 -18.28 -7.88
C TYR A 222 3.97 -17.79 -7.13
N PRO A 223 4.52 -16.58 -7.41
CA PRO A 223 5.67 -16.08 -6.66
C PRO A 223 5.42 -16.01 -5.15
N VAL A 224 4.21 -15.63 -4.74
CA VAL A 224 3.80 -15.55 -3.32
C VAL A 224 3.72 -16.95 -2.69
N ILE A 225 3.24 -17.94 -3.45
CA ILE A 225 3.20 -19.34 -3.01
C ILE A 225 4.61 -19.85 -2.76
N ILE A 226 5.54 -19.63 -3.71
CA ILE A 226 6.92 -20.07 -3.57
C ILE A 226 7.66 -19.33 -2.46
N GLU A 227 7.46 -18.02 -2.29
CA GLU A 227 8.02 -17.27 -1.17
C GLU A 227 7.55 -17.84 0.18
N THR A 228 6.26 -18.20 0.29
CA THR A 228 5.69 -18.83 1.50
C THR A 228 6.32 -20.21 1.76
N ILE A 229 6.47 -21.03 0.72
CA ILE A 229 7.13 -22.34 0.83
C ILE A 229 8.58 -22.17 1.27
N GLN A 230 9.32 -21.25 0.65
CA GLN A 230 10.72 -20.96 0.96
C GLN A 230 10.87 -20.52 2.42
N ALA A 231 10.01 -19.63 2.91
CA ALA A 231 10.04 -19.16 4.30
C ALA A 231 9.78 -20.29 5.30
N GLU A 232 8.83 -21.20 5.03
CA GLU A 232 8.59 -22.35 5.90
C GLU A 232 9.71 -23.40 5.85
N ILE A 233 10.39 -23.58 4.70
CA ILE A 233 11.61 -24.40 4.60
C ILE A 233 12.73 -23.80 5.45
N GLU A 234 13.01 -22.50 5.31
CA GLU A 234 14.06 -21.80 6.06
C GLU A 234 13.79 -21.85 7.56
N LYS A 235 12.54 -21.59 7.98
CA LYS A 235 12.10 -21.77 9.36
C LYS A 235 12.31 -23.20 9.86
N ALA A 236 11.97 -24.22 9.07
CA ALA A 236 12.19 -25.61 9.45
C ALA A 236 13.69 -25.92 9.62
N LYS A 237 14.52 -25.42 8.71
CA LYS A 237 15.98 -25.54 8.76
C LYS A 237 16.55 -24.91 10.03
N ASP A 238 16.24 -23.65 10.30
CA ASP A 238 16.71 -22.91 11.49
C ASP A 238 16.33 -23.62 12.79
N GLN A 239 15.11 -24.16 12.87
CA GLN A 239 14.66 -24.91 14.03
C GLN A 239 15.39 -26.25 14.19
N LEU A 240 15.73 -26.93 13.10
CA LEU A 240 16.51 -28.17 13.15
C LEU A 240 17.98 -27.92 13.50
N GLU A 241 18.57 -26.83 13.01
CA GLU A 241 19.91 -26.38 13.40
C GLU A 241 19.95 -26.01 14.89
N LEU A 242 18.94 -25.29 15.39
CA LEU A 242 18.79 -25.02 16.82
C LEU A 242 18.66 -26.31 17.63
N ALA A 243 17.82 -27.26 17.19
CA ALA A 243 17.64 -28.55 17.85
C ALA A 243 18.98 -29.32 17.93
N LYS A 244 19.76 -29.32 16.84
CA LYS A 244 21.09 -29.92 16.78
C LYS A 244 22.06 -29.24 17.75
N HIS A 245 22.14 -27.91 17.74
CA HIS A 245 23.02 -27.15 18.63
C HIS A 245 22.68 -27.40 20.12
N LEU A 246 21.39 -27.45 20.47
CA LEU A 246 20.93 -27.78 21.83
C LEU A 246 21.29 -29.22 22.23
N SER A 247 21.30 -30.15 21.28
CA SER A 247 21.71 -31.54 21.50
C SER A 247 23.23 -31.70 21.65
N GLU A 248 24.05 -30.83 21.06
CA GLU A 248 25.51 -30.83 21.17
C GLU A 248 26.03 -30.12 22.43
N ALA A 249 25.20 -29.27 23.05
CA ALA A 249 25.56 -28.54 24.26
C ALA A 249 25.87 -29.49 25.44
N PRO A 250 26.70 -29.06 26.42
CA PRO A 250 26.94 -29.83 27.64
C PRO A 250 25.62 -30.15 28.37
N GLY A 251 25.38 -31.43 28.67
CA GLY A 251 24.11 -31.89 29.27
C GLY A 251 22.96 -32.06 28.27
N GLY A 252 23.18 -31.76 26.98
CA GLY A 252 22.21 -31.89 25.90
C GLY A 252 21.99 -33.34 25.45
N PRO A 253 20.85 -33.63 24.79
CA PRO A 253 20.52 -34.99 24.35
C PRO A 253 21.22 -35.36 23.03
N ALA A 254 22.50 -35.74 23.12
CA ALA A 254 23.30 -36.18 21.97
C ALA A 254 22.69 -37.38 21.23
N GLY A 255 21.91 -38.23 21.91
CA GLY A 255 21.20 -39.36 21.30
C GLY A 255 20.15 -38.97 20.25
N TYR A 256 19.77 -37.69 20.14
CA TYR A 256 18.87 -37.20 19.09
C TYR A 256 19.59 -36.72 17.83
N LEU A 257 20.92 -36.55 17.85
CA LEU A 257 21.65 -35.88 16.78
C LEU A 257 21.49 -36.55 15.42
N GLU A 258 21.55 -37.89 15.37
CA GLU A 258 21.35 -38.64 14.12
C GLU A 258 19.95 -38.38 13.53
N THR A 259 18.91 -38.31 14.38
CA THR A 259 17.55 -38.00 13.93
C THR A 259 17.47 -36.57 13.39
N PHE A 260 18.04 -35.58 14.09
CA PHE A 260 17.98 -34.19 13.66
C PHE A 260 18.81 -33.94 12.40
N GLN A 261 19.94 -34.62 12.25
CA GLN A 261 20.74 -34.58 11.02
C GLN A 261 20.01 -35.22 9.84
N ASP A 262 19.28 -36.32 10.06
CA ASP A 262 18.45 -36.93 9.03
C ASP A 262 17.29 -36.02 8.61
N ASP A 263 16.62 -35.40 9.58
CA ASP A 263 15.54 -34.44 9.32
C ASP A 263 16.08 -33.19 8.59
N LEU A 264 17.22 -32.63 9.02
CA LEU A 264 17.84 -31.46 8.40
C LEU A 264 18.22 -31.72 6.95
N ARG A 265 18.86 -32.88 6.65
CA ARG A 265 19.19 -33.27 5.27
C ARG A 265 17.96 -33.37 4.38
N GLN A 266 16.84 -33.87 4.90
CA GLN A 266 15.59 -33.96 4.14
C GLN A 266 15.05 -32.55 3.82
N VAL A 267 15.09 -31.62 4.79
CA VAL A 267 14.63 -30.23 4.60
C VAL A 267 15.55 -29.45 3.65
N GLU A 268 16.86 -29.62 3.76
CA GLU A 268 17.83 -29.03 2.83
C GLU A 268 17.61 -29.55 1.40
N GLY A 269 17.28 -30.83 1.24
CA GLY A 269 16.90 -31.41 -0.05
C GLY A 269 15.66 -30.76 -0.68
N LEU A 270 14.68 -30.32 0.11
CA LEU A 270 13.52 -29.56 -0.40
C LEU A 270 13.96 -28.22 -1.01
N GLN A 271 14.91 -27.53 -0.38
CA GLN A 271 15.43 -26.25 -0.85
C GLN A 271 16.13 -26.38 -2.21
N GLU A 272 16.88 -27.47 -2.42
CA GLU A 272 17.55 -27.77 -3.69
C GLU A 272 16.54 -28.07 -4.81
N ILE A 273 15.55 -28.94 -4.52
CA ILE A 273 14.53 -29.36 -5.49
C ILE A 273 13.67 -28.19 -5.95
N MET A 274 13.30 -27.28 -5.04
CA MET A 274 12.43 -26.14 -5.31
C MET A 274 12.92 -25.24 -6.45
N GLN A 275 14.22 -25.21 -6.75
CA GLN A 275 14.77 -24.34 -7.80
C GLN A 275 14.47 -24.83 -9.22
N GLN A 276 14.15 -26.12 -9.39
CA GLN A 276 14.06 -26.76 -10.72
C GLN A 276 12.82 -27.65 -10.89
N ALA A 277 12.13 -27.96 -9.79
CA ALA A 277 10.97 -28.85 -9.81
C ALA A 277 9.69 -28.16 -10.32
N THR A 278 8.86 -28.96 -10.96
CA THR A 278 7.44 -28.66 -11.18
C THR A 278 6.67 -28.66 -9.84
N PHE A 279 5.46 -28.12 -9.84
CA PHE A 279 4.61 -28.07 -8.64
C PHE A 279 4.33 -29.48 -8.07
N ASP A 280 4.00 -30.44 -8.96
CA ASP A 280 3.74 -31.82 -8.57
C ASP A 280 5.01 -32.53 -8.03
N GLU A 281 6.18 -32.31 -8.63
CA GLU A 281 7.46 -32.87 -8.16
C GLU A 281 7.85 -32.30 -6.80
N LEU A 282 7.65 -31.00 -6.59
CA LEU A 282 7.85 -30.36 -5.29
C LEU A 282 6.90 -30.97 -4.24
N GLY A 283 5.64 -31.18 -4.61
CA GLY A 283 4.66 -31.83 -3.75
C GLY A 283 5.04 -33.27 -3.37
N GLU A 284 5.54 -34.06 -4.32
CA GLU A 284 6.07 -35.40 -4.05
C GLU A 284 7.27 -35.37 -3.11
N ALA A 285 8.18 -34.40 -3.27
CA ALA A 285 9.31 -34.22 -2.37
C ALA A 285 8.85 -33.88 -0.94
N PHE A 286 7.89 -32.97 -0.77
CA PHE A 286 7.31 -32.64 0.54
C PHE A 286 6.61 -33.83 1.20
N GLN A 287 5.85 -34.61 0.43
CA GLN A 287 5.19 -35.83 0.94
C GLN A 287 6.18 -36.94 1.31
N ALA A 288 7.35 -36.99 0.66
CA ALA A 288 8.39 -37.97 0.94
C ALA A 288 9.16 -37.68 2.25
N VAL A 289 9.09 -36.45 2.78
CA VAL A 289 9.76 -36.11 4.06
C VAL A 289 9.14 -36.89 5.21
N SER A 290 9.97 -37.69 5.87
CA SER A 290 9.56 -38.58 6.95
C SER A 290 10.29 -38.27 8.24
N PHE A 291 9.62 -37.54 9.15
CA PHE A 291 10.07 -37.34 10.52
C PHE A 291 9.94 -38.63 11.34
N LYS A 292 11.02 -39.43 11.37
CA LYS A 292 11.07 -40.71 12.09
C LYS A 292 10.84 -40.54 13.59
N ARG A 293 10.50 -41.64 14.27
CA ARG A 293 10.41 -41.65 15.74
C ARG A 293 11.77 -41.27 16.33
N ILE A 294 11.77 -40.27 17.21
CA ILE A 294 13.00 -39.83 17.88
C ILE A 294 13.58 -40.97 18.73
N ALA A 295 14.91 -41.07 18.77
CA ALA A 295 15.61 -42.09 19.55
C ALA A 295 15.22 -42.06 21.03
N THR A 296 15.32 -43.20 21.71
CA THR A 296 15.12 -43.26 23.17
C THR A 296 16.43 -42.90 23.86
N LEU A 297 16.43 -41.87 24.72
CA LEU A 297 17.63 -41.45 25.45
C LEU A 297 17.99 -42.46 26.55
N LYS A 298 19.26 -42.87 26.56
CA LYS A 298 19.87 -43.57 27.70
C LYS A 298 20.23 -42.55 28.78
N ASN A 299 20.13 -42.95 30.05
CA ASN A 299 20.45 -42.10 31.20
C ASN A 299 19.81 -40.71 31.14
N LYS A 300 18.54 -40.63 30.72
CA LYS A 300 17.82 -39.37 30.54
C LYS A 300 17.85 -38.48 31.80
N GLU A 301 17.93 -39.09 32.98
CA GLU A 301 17.97 -38.40 34.28
C GLU A 301 19.26 -37.61 34.50
N GLU A 302 20.36 -37.97 33.82
CA GLU A 302 21.67 -37.30 33.90
C GLU A 302 21.76 -36.10 32.92
N LEU A 303 20.74 -35.91 32.07
CA LEU A 303 20.69 -34.87 31.05
C LEU A 303 19.84 -33.69 31.52
N ASP A 304 20.14 -32.51 30.96
CA ASP A 304 19.36 -31.29 31.20
C ASP A 304 17.97 -31.41 30.56
N GLN A 305 16.93 -31.43 31.39
CA GLN A 305 15.55 -31.56 30.93
C GLN A 305 15.09 -30.34 30.10
N ALA A 306 15.59 -29.13 30.40
CA ALA A 306 15.24 -27.94 29.64
C ALA A 306 15.83 -28.00 28.23
N LEU A 307 17.05 -28.51 28.06
CA LEU A 307 17.64 -28.74 26.73
C LEU A 307 16.88 -29.81 25.96
N ILE A 308 16.47 -30.91 26.63
CA ILE A 308 15.64 -31.97 26.01
C ILE A 308 14.32 -31.41 25.48
N GLU A 309 13.61 -30.64 26.29
CA GLU A 309 12.32 -30.06 25.93
C GLU A 309 12.45 -29.03 24.81
N ARG A 310 13.45 -28.15 24.88
CA ARG A 310 13.71 -27.15 23.83
C ARG A 310 14.09 -27.80 22.51
N ALA A 311 14.95 -28.81 22.51
CA ALA A 311 15.33 -29.53 21.28
C ALA A 311 14.13 -30.24 20.64
N LYS A 312 13.28 -30.89 21.45
CA LYS A 312 12.03 -31.51 20.96
C LYS A 312 11.06 -30.48 20.40
N LYS A 313 10.89 -29.34 21.06
CA LYS A 313 9.99 -28.26 20.62
C LYS A 313 10.46 -27.66 19.30
N ALA A 314 11.77 -27.45 19.15
CA ALA A 314 12.35 -26.96 17.91
C ALA A 314 12.08 -27.94 16.75
N ARG A 315 12.34 -29.24 16.95
CA ARG A 315 11.97 -30.27 15.96
C ARG A 315 10.47 -30.30 15.65
N ASP A 316 9.60 -30.22 16.65
CA ASP A 316 8.15 -30.22 16.43
C ASP A 316 7.69 -29.01 15.60
N THR A 317 8.34 -27.86 15.80
CA THR A 317 8.10 -26.64 15.02
C THR A 317 8.52 -26.84 13.56
N ALA A 318 9.71 -27.41 13.31
CA ALA A 318 10.16 -27.74 11.96
C ALA A 318 9.24 -28.75 11.27
N LYS A 319 8.83 -29.79 12.00
CA LYS A 319 7.89 -30.80 11.51
C LYS A 319 6.56 -30.18 11.09
N LYS A 320 6.00 -29.30 11.93
CA LYS A 320 4.74 -28.60 11.62
C LYS A 320 4.86 -27.67 10.42
N ALA A 321 5.99 -26.98 10.24
CA ALA A 321 6.25 -26.14 9.08
C ALA A 321 6.18 -26.96 7.77
N VAL A 322 6.95 -28.04 7.69
CA VAL A 322 6.98 -28.91 6.50
C VAL A 322 5.64 -29.61 6.25
N GLN A 323 5.06 -30.22 7.30
CA GLN A 323 3.79 -30.93 7.17
C GLN A 323 2.61 -29.99 6.88
N GLY A 324 2.64 -28.76 7.41
CA GLY A 324 1.62 -27.75 7.13
C GLY A 324 1.56 -27.38 5.66
N ILE A 325 2.72 -27.21 5.00
CA ILE A 325 2.79 -26.99 3.55
C ILE A 325 2.30 -28.22 2.79
N ALA A 326 2.78 -29.41 3.12
CA ALA A 326 2.34 -30.65 2.49
C ALA A 326 0.81 -30.84 2.57
N GLU A 327 0.22 -30.53 3.72
CA GLU A 327 -1.21 -30.68 3.97
C GLU A 327 -2.09 -29.59 3.36
N SER A 328 -1.55 -28.39 3.14
CA SER A 328 -2.31 -27.26 2.59
C SER A 328 -2.22 -27.17 1.07
N LEU A 329 -1.04 -27.40 0.49
CA LEU A 329 -0.77 -27.17 -0.92
C LEU A 329 -0.60 -28.45 -1.74
N PHE A 330 -0.18 -29.55 -1.13
CA PHE A 330 0.24 -30.75 -1.87
C PHE A 330 -0.65 -31.98 -1.63
N LYS A 331 -1.87 -31.82 -1.10
CA LYS A 331 -2.84 -32.93 -0.99
C LYS A 331 -3.46 -33.33 -2.33
N ARG A 332 -3.40 -32.43 -3.31
CA ARG A 332 -4.03 -32.57 -4.62
C ARG A 332 -2.99 -32.29 -5.69
N LYS A 333 -3.19 -32.86 -6.87
CA LYS A 333 -2.32 -32.63 -8.03
C LYS A 333 -2.63 -31.28 -8.66
N GLU A 334 -1.64 -30.69 -9.30
CA GLU A 334 -1.71 -29.40 -9.99
C GLU A 334 -2.95 -29.26 -10.89
N LYS A 335 -3.25 -30.31 -11.67
CA LYS A 335 -4.39 -30.33 -12.59
C LYS A 335 -5.74 -30.17 -11.90
N GLU A 336 -5.86 -30.61 -10.64
CA GLU A 336 -7.10 -30.49 -9.89
C GLU A 336 -7.34 -29.04 -9.44
N TYR A 337 -6.29 -28.34 -9.00
CA TYR A 337 -6.38 -26.91 -8.69
C TYR A 337 -6.77 -26.08 -9.92
N LEU A 338 -6.13 -26.35 -11.06
CA LEU A 338 -6.43 -25.64 -12.32
C LEU A 338 -7.86 -25.90 -12.81
N LYS A 339 -8.38 -27.12 -12.59
CA LYS A 339 -9.77 -27.48 -12.90
C LYS A 339 -10.76 -26.74 -11.99
N ASP A 340 -10.47 -26.67 -10.69
CA ASP A 340 -11.34 -25.96 -9.74
C ASP A 340 -11.38 -24.45 -10.07
N LEU A 341 -10.23 -23.84 -10.35
CA LEU A 341 -10.16 -22.45 -10.81
C LEU A 341 -11.00 -22.24 -12.09
N ALA A 342 -10.92 -23.16 -13.05
CA ALA A 342 -11.74 -23.09 -14.26
C ALA A 342 -13.24 -23.12 -13.93
N SER A 343 -13.64 -23.98 -12.98
CA SER A 343 -15.06 -24.11 -12.61
C SER A 343 -15.61 -22.87 -11.91
N MET A 344 -14.77 -22.15 -11.16
CA MET A 344 -15.14 -20.90 -10.49
C MET A 344 -15.29 -19.70 -11.44
N GLN A 345 -14.81 -19.81 -12.69
CA GLN A 345 -14.82 -18.70 -13.65
C GLN A 345 -16.22 -18.12 -13.86
N GLY A 346 -17.26 -18.98 -13.91
CA GLY A 346 -18.65 -18.56 -14.10
C GLY A 346 -19.16 -17.71 -12.95
N ASP A 347 -18.89 -18.14 -11.71
CA ASP A 347 -19.31 -17.45 -10.49
C ASP A 347 -18.58 -16.13 -10.32
N VAL A 348 -17.25 -16.11 -10.49
CA VAL A 348 -16.43 -14.89 -10.38
C VAL A 348 -16.85 -13.85 -11.43
N LYS A 349 -17.15 -14.28 -12.66
CA LYS A 349 -17.68 -13.40 -13.71
C LYS A 349 -19.06 -12.84 -13.36
N THR A 350 -19.93 -13.66 -12.76
CA THR A 350 -21.26 -13.23 -12.33
C THR A 350 -21.16 -12.23 -11.19
N LEU A 351 -20.34 -12.51 -10.17
CA LEU A 351 -20.07 -11.61 -9.06
C LEU A 351 -19.53 -10.25 -9.53
N ALA A 352 -18.55 -10.24 -10.46
CA ALA A 352 -18.02 -9.01 -11.03
C ALA A 352 -19.10 -8.17 -11.74
N LYS A 353 -20.02 -8.82 -12.47
CA LYS A 353 -21.16 -8.14 -13.11
C LYS A 353 -22.13 -7.55 -12.08
N LEU A 354 -22.45 -8.30 -11.02
CA LEU A 354 -23.32 -7.83 -9.94
C LEU A 354 -22.73 -6.59 -9.27
N VAL A 355 -21.43 -6.61 -8.93
CA VAL A 355 -20.76 -5.46 -8.32
C VAL A 355 -20.76 -4.24 -9.24
N LYS A 356 -20.55 -4.40 -10.55
CA LYS A 356 -20.63 -3.29 -11.52
C LYS A 356 -22.03 -2.67 -11.58
N ARG A 357 -23.08 -3.51 -11.61
CA ARG A 357 -24.48 -3.06 -11.59
C ARG A 357 -24.81 -2.37 -10.28
N PHE A 358 -24.48 -2.99 -9.15
CA PHE A 358 -24.66 -2.44 -7.82
C PHE A 358 -23.95 -1.08 -7.66
N SER A 359 -22.70 -0.95 -8.11
CA SER A 359 -21.95 0.30 -8.09
C SER A 359 -22.69 1.43 -8.82
N THR A 360 -23.23 1.14 -10.01
CA THR A 360 -24.03 2.09 -10.80
C THR A 360 -25.31 2.49 -10.08
N GLU A 361 -26.05 1.51 -9.55
CA GLU A 361 -27.31 1.77 -8.85
C GLU A 361 -27.10 2.53 -7.52
N PHE A 362 -26.02 2.23 -6.81
CA PHE A 362 -25.65 2.94 -5.59
C PHE A 362 -25.26 4.39 -5.88
N PHE A 363 -24.51 4.65 -6.95
CA PHE A 363 -24.22 6.00 -7.39
C PHE A 363 -25.49 6.78 -7.78
N ILE A 364 -26.40 6.17 -8.55
CA ILE A 364 -27.68 6.80 -8.92
C ILE A 364 -28.53 7.12 -7.68
N ALA A 365 -28.59 6.21 -6.70
CA ALA A 365 -29.34 6.44 -5.46
C ALA A 365 -28.75 7.60 -4.64
N LYS A 366 -27.42 7.74 -4.62
CA LYS A 366 -26.72 8.87 -4.01
C LYS A 366 -27.03 10.18 -4.73
N GLU A 367 -26.95 10.19 -6.05
CA GLU A 367 -27.24 11.36 -6.90
C GLU A 367 -28.69 11.84 -6.72
N GLN A 368 -29.68 10.93 -6.73
CA GLN A 368 -31.09 11.27 -6.52
C GLN A 368 -31.37 11.90 -5.14
N LYS A 369 -30.57 11.55 -4.13
CA LYS A 369 -30.62 12.13 -2.78
C LYS A 369 -29.76 13.40 -2.66
N GLY A 370 -29.06 13.82 -3.71
CA GLY A 370 -28.17 14.98 -3.71
C GLY A 370 -26.97 14.82 -2.77
N VAL A 371 -26.46 13.60 -2.64
CA VAL A 371 -25.38 13.27 -1.70
C VAL A 371 -24.24 12.53 -2.36
N LEU A 372 -23.03 12.66 -1.83
CA LEU A 372 -21.83 11.94 -2.26
C LEU A 372 -21.03 11.44 -1.06
N ASP A 373 -20.20 10.42 -1.26
CA ASP A 373 -19.17 9.97 -0.32
C ASP A 373 -17.76 10.41 -0.77
N PHE A 374 -16.75 10.07 0.03
CA PHE A 374 -15.36 10.43 -0.28
C PHE A 374 -14.80 9.69 -1.51
N SER A 375 -15.27 8.47 -1.78
CA SER A 375 -14.83 7.71 -2.96
C SER A 375 -15.38 8.35 -4.23
N ASP A 376 -16.63 8.82 -4.20
CA ASP A 376 -17.22 9.57 -5.32
C ASP A 376 -16.41 10.83 -5.65
N LEU A 377 -15.92 11.55 -4.63
CA LEU A 377 -15.11 12.74 -4.86
C LEU A 377 -13.83 12.41 -5.64
N GLU A 378 -13.18 11.30 -5.31
CA GLU A 378 -11.96 10.88 -6.00
C GLU A 378 -12.24 10.45 -7.45
N HIS A 379 -13.28 9.64 -7.67
CA HIS A 379 -13.65 9.16 -9.01
C HIS A 379 -14.19 10.27 -9.92
N LEU A 380 -15.06 11.15 -9.41
CA LEU A 380 -15.53 12.31 -10.18
C LEU A 380 -14.40 13.29 -10.49
N ALA A 381 -13.42 13.43 -9.59
CA ALA A 381 -12.22 14.20 -9.89
C ALA A 381 -11.38 13.55 -11.01
N LEU A 382 -11.23 12.22 -11.02
CA LEU A 382 -10.59 11.51 -12.12
C LEU A 382 -11.33 11.74 -13.45
N ASP A 383 -12.65 11.64 -13.46
CA ASP A 383 -13.47 11.89 -14.65
C ASP A 383 -13.28 13.31 -15.22
N ILE A 384 -13.07 14.31 -14.35
CA ILE A 384 -12.75 15.68 -14.77
C ILE A 384 -11.32 15.77 -15.34
N LEU A 385 -10.38 15.03 -14.76
CA LEU A 385 -8.94 15.11 -15.07
C LEU A 385 -8.52 14.22 -16.24
N GLN A 386 -9.32 13.22 -16.61
CA GLN A 386 -9.03 12.28 -17.70
C GLN A 386 -10.00 12.44 -18.87
N GLU A 387 -9.54 12.07 -20.06
CA GLU A 387 -10.40 11.79 -21.21
C GLU A 387 -10.71 10.28 -21.25
N GLN A 388 -11.66 9.86 -22.10
CA GLN A 388 -12.08 8.45 -22.19
C GLN A 388 -10.97 7.46 -22.58
N ASP A 389 -9.88 7.95 -23.20
CA ASP A 389 -8.70 7.15 -23.55
C ASP A 389 -7.67 7.06 -22.41
N GLY A 390 -7.98 7.64 -21.24
CA GLY A 390 -7.12 7.71 -20.06
C GLY A 390 -6.09 8.84 -20.10
N SER A 391 -6.02 9.62 -21.18
CA SER A 391 -5.08 10.73 -21.30
C SER A 391 -5.53 11.96 -20.49
N LYS A 392 -4.61 12.89 -20.23
CA LYS A 392 -4.92 14.13 -19.49
C LYS A 392 -5.94 14.98 -20.24
N SER A 393 -7.01 15.33 -19.53
CA SER A 393 -8.01 16.28 -19.99
C SER A 393 -7.46 17.71 -20.13
N ILE A 394 -8.22 18.58 -20.78
CA ILE A 394 -7.88 20.01 -20.87
C ILE A 394 -7.74 20.63 -19.46
N VAL A 395 -8.58 20.20 -18.50
CA VAL A 395 -8.54 20.69 -17.11
C VAL A 395 -7.27 20.23 -16.42
N ALA A 396 -6.90 18.95 -16.56
CA ALA A 396 -5.64 18.44 -16.02
C ALA A 396 -4.43 19.19 -16.59
N ARG A 397 -4.42 19.49 -17.89
CA ARG A 397 -3.35 20.28 -18.53
C ARG A 397 -3.30 21.73 -18.04
N GLU A 398 -4.45 22.35 -17.77
CA GLU A 398 -4.51 23.68 -17.15
C GLU A 398 -3.91 23.65 -15.75
N LEU A 399 -4.27 22.66 -14.93
CA LEU A 399 -3.77 22.50 -13.57
C LEU A 399 -2.28 22.19 -13.53
N THR A 400 -1.77 21.31 -14.40
CA THR A 400 -0.32 21.05 -14.54
C THR A 400 0.46 22.30 -14.97
N LYS A 401 -0.16 23.23 -15.71
CA LYS A 401 0.49 24.52 -16.04
C LYS A 401 0.39 25.54 -14.90
N ARG A 402 -0.70 25.49 -14.15
CA ARG A 402 -0.96 26.40 -13.02
C ARG A 402 -0.08 26.08 -11.83
N PHE A 403 0.02 24.80 -11.48
CA PHE A 403 0.84 24.36 -10.36
C PHE A 403 2.30 24.28 -10.80
N GLN A 404 3.14 25.12 -10.20
CA GLN A 404 4.59 25.03 -10.40
C GLN A 404 5.22 23.87 -9.62
N GLU A 405 4.54 23.42 -8.57
CA GLU A 405 4.94 22.28 -7.75
C GLU A 405 3.75 21.71 -6.98
N VAL A 406 3.71 20.38 -6.87
CA VAL A 406 2.75 19.63 -6.06
C VAL A 406 3.49 19.01 -4.88
N LEU A 407 3.07 19.33 -3.67
CA LEU A 407 3.68 18.86 -2.42
C LEU A 407 2.71 17.94 -1.68
N VAL A 408 3.14 16.71 -1.38
CA VAL A 408 2.32 15.71 -0.70
C VAL A 408 2.99 15.29 0.60
N ASP A 409 2.32 15.58 1.72
CA ASP A 409 2.71 15.11 3.06
C ASP A 409 2.06 13.75 3.37
N GLU A 410 2.72 12.97 4.23
CA GLU A 410 2.34 11.59 4.58
C GLU A 410 2.07 10.70 3.36
N TYR A 411 2.94 10.78 2.36
CA TYR A 411 2.78 10.09 1.07
C TYR A 411 2.65 8.56 1.19
N GLN A 412 3.14 7.94 2.27
CA GLN A 412 2.99 6.51 2.52
C GLN A 412 1.53 6.03 2.71
N ASP A 413 0.60 6.95 2.93
CA ASP A 413 -0.82 6.67 3.17
C ASP A 413 -1.70 6.98 1.93
N THR A 414 -1.08 7.20 0.77
CA THR A 414 -1.74 7.44 -0.52
C THR A 414 -2.28 6.12 -1.10
N ASN A 415 -3.48 6.13 -1.68
CA ASN A 415 -4.03 5.00 -2.44
C ASN A 415 -3.80 5.17 -3.97
N LEU A 416 -4.18 4.17 -4.78
CA LEU A 416 -3.97 4.22 -6.23
C LEU A 416 -4.78 5.31 -6.95
N VAL A 417 -6.00 5.59 -6.49
CA VAL A 417 -6.88 6.64 -7.07
C VAL A 417 -6.25 8.02 -6.83
N GLN A 418 -5.81 8.28 -5.61
CA GLN A 418 -5.15 9.50 -5.20
C GLN A 418 -3.83 9.72 -5.94
N GLU A 419 -3.01 8.67 -6.09
CA GLU A 419 -1.80 8.72 -6.90
C GLU A 419 -2.11 9.07 -8.37
N MET A 420 -3.18 8.50 -8.93
CA MET A 420 -3.61 8.83 -10.28
C MET A 420 -4.01 10.32 -10.39
N ILE A 421 -4.82 10.84 -9.45
CA ILE A 421 -5.19 12.27 -9.40
C ILE A 421 -3.95 13.16 -9.34
N ILE A 422 -2.99 12.83 -8.46
CA ILE A 422 -1.73 13.56 -8.31
C ILE A 422 -0.94 13.53 -9.63
N SER A 423 -0.80 12.36 -10.26
CA SER A 423 -0.08 12.21 -11.54
C SER A 423 -0.70 13.00 -12.69
N LEU A 424 -2.03 13.17 -12.67
CA LEU A 424 -2.76 13.92 -13.68
C LEU A 424 -2.58 15.43 -13.53
N VAL A 425 -2.26 15.91 -12.33
CA VAL A 425 -1.97 17.33 -12.09
C VAL A 425 -0.47 17.68 -12.10
N THR A 426 0.44 16.70 -12.15
CA THR A 426 1.91 16.89 -12.20
C THR A 426 2.52 16.68 -13.59
N ILE A 427 3.78 17.02 -13.80
CA ILE A 427 4.52 16.69 -15.02
C ILE A 427 4.80 15.17 -15.06
N PRO A 428 4.44 14.45 -16.15
CA PRO A 428 4.60 12.99 -16.21
C PRO A 428 6.05 12.48 -16.19
N ASP A 429 7.00 13.28 -16.71
CA ASP A 429 8.41 12.90 -16.73
C ASP A 429 9.05 13.16 -15.36
N GLU A 430 9.35 12.08 -14.62
CA GLU A 430 9.90 12.17 -13.27
C GLU A 430 11.26 12.90 -13.23
N ALA A 431 12.04 12.85 -14.32
CA ALA A 431 13.34 13.52 -14.42
C ALA A 431 13.26 15.03 -14.66
N SER A 432 12.09 15.52 -15.06
CA SER A 432 11.78 16.95 -15.19
C SER A 432 10.52 17.35 -14.41
N GLY A 433 10.18 16.53 -13.42
CA GLY A 433 8.93 16.62 -12.69
C GLY A 433 8.87 17.71 -11.63
N ASP A 434 7.67 17.88 -11.08
CA ASP A 434 7.25 18.92 -10.15
C ASP A 434 6.56 18.34 -8.89
N LEU A 435 6.73 17.04 -8.63
CA LEU A 435 6.15 16.37 -7.48
C LEU A 435 7.17 16.23 -6.35
N PHE A 436 6.86 16.83 -5.19
CA PHE A 436 7.60 16.66 -3.94
C PHE A 436 6.77 15.83 -2.95
N MET A 437 7.28 14.68 -2.56
CA MET A 437 6.63 13.73 -1.65
C MET A 437 7.46 13.60 -0.39
N VAL A 438 6.82 13.63 0.78
CA VAL A 438 7.48 13.34 2.05
C VAL A 438 6.68 12.31 2.85
N GLY A 439 7.38 11.36 3.46
CA GLY A 439 6.72 10.30 4.21
C GLY A 439 7.68 9.32 4.87
N ASP A 440 7.11 8.31 5.52
CA ASP A 440 7.85 7.20 6.12
C ASP A 440 7.02 5.91 6.06
N VAL A 441 7.46 4.93 5.28
CA VAL A 441 6.76 3.63 5.15
C VAL A 441 6.61 2.92 6.49
N LYS A 442 7.54 3.14 7.43
CA LYS A 442 7.45 2.58 8.80
C LYS A 442 6.27 3.14 9.61
N GLN A 443 5.65 4.23 9.13
CA GLN A 443 4.50 4.88 9.74
C GLN A 443 3.20 4.62 8.95
N SER A 444 3.24 3.83 7.87
CA SER A 444 2.04 3.46 7.12
C SER A 444 1.17 2.52 7.95
N ILE A 445 0.00 3.02 8.35
CA ILE A 445 -0.95 2.29 9.22
C ILE A 445 -2.37 2.27 8.65
N TYR A 446 -2.59 2.80 7.44
CA TYR A 446 -3.91 2.94 6.82
C TYR A 446 -4.21 1.90 5.73
N ARG A 447 -3.56 0.73 5.75
CA ARG A 447 -3.86 -0.36 4.79
C ARG A 447 -5.33 -0.80 4.83
N PHE A 448 -6.00 -0.69 5.97
CA PHE A 448 -7.44 -0.96 6.09
C PHE A 448 -8.34 0.06 5.36
N ARG A 449 -7.78 1.21 4.97
CA ARG A 449 -8.37 2.19 4.04
C ARG A 449 -7.79 2.08 2.63
N LEU A 450 -7.14 0.95 2.34
CA LEU A 450 -6.57 0.64 1.03
C LEU A 450 -5.46 1.59 0.60
N ALA A 451 -4.75 2.20 1.57
CA ALA A 451 -3.48 2.87 1.32
C ALA A 451 -2.44 1.87 0.80
N GLU A 452 -1.63 2.29 -0.17
CA GLU A 452 -0.71 1.42 -0.90
C GLU A 452 0.75 1.84 -0.68
N PRO A 453 1.40 1.39 0.43
CA PRO A 453 2.78 1.77 0.74
C PRO A 453 3.80 1.26 -0.28
N THR A 454 3.43 0.30 -1.15
CA THR A 454 4.31 -0.12 -2.24
C THR A 454 4.57 1.00 -3.24
N LEU A 455 3.64 1.94 -3.46
CA LEU A 455 3.86 3.14 -4.28
C LEU A 455 5.07 3.94 -3.80
N PHE A 456 5.17 4.13 -2.48
CA PHE A 456 6.32 4.79 -1.86
C PHE A 456 7.60 3.97 -2.11
N MET A 457 7.55 2.66 -1.84
CA MET A 457 8.74 1.79 -1.92
C MET A 457 9.26 1.63 -3.34
N GLU A 458 8.39 1.56 -4.33
CA GLU A 458 8.75 1.49 -5.74
C GLU A 458 9.48 2.76 -6.18
N LYS A 459 8.92 3.94 -5.87
CA LYS A 459 9.58 5.24 -6.12
C LYS A 459 10.92 5.33 -5.36
N TYR A 460 10.96 4.91 -4.09
CA TYR A 460 12.18 4.92 -3.28
C TYR A 460 13.29 4.00 -3.83
N ARG A 461 12.93 2.85 -4.39
CA ARG A 461 13.88 1.92 -5.03
C ARG A 461 14.33 2.44 -6.39
N ARG A 462 13.41 2.99 -7.20
CA ARG A 462 13.67 3.55 -8.53
C ARG A 462 14.53 4.83 -8.48
N TYR A 463 14.27 5.72 -7.52
CA TYR A 463 14.94 7.01 -7.41
C TYR A 463 16.37 6.87 -6.87
N SER A 464 17.21 7.84 -7.25
CA SER A 464 18.63 7.89 -6.89
C SER A 464 18.96 9.13 -6.08
N LYS A 465 20.06 9.10 -5.31
CA LYS A 465 20.49 10.28 -4.52
C LYS A 465 20.97 11.45 -5.39
N SER A 466 21.42 11.14 -6.61
CA SER A 466 21.95 12.12 -7.56
C SER A 466 20.92 12.61 -8.57
N GLY A 467 19.68 12.09 -8.59
CA GLY A 467 18.65 12.46 -9.57
C GLY A 467 18.85 11.90 -10.99
N ALA A 468 19.95 11.19 -11.26
CA ALA A 468 20.37 10.87 -12.62
C ALA A 468 19.51 9.85 -13.41
N ASN A 469 18.47 9.25 -12.81
CA ASN A 469 17.69 8.13 -13.38
C ASN A 469 16.19 8.20 -13.00
N GLY A 470 15.50 9.29 -13.30
CA GLY A 470 14.10 9.50 -12.90
C GLY A 470 14.02 10.58 -11.83
N GLY A 471 13.55 10.25 -10.62
CA GLY A 471 13.51 11.19 -9.50
C GLY A 471 14.72 11.13 -8.54
N MET A 472 14.75 12.10 -7.64
CA MET A 472 15.68 12.20 -6.52
C MET A 472 15.08 11.60 -5.25
N LYS A 473 15.88 10.85 -4.49
CA LYS A 473 15.53 10.44 -3.12
C LYS A 473 16.45 11.06 -2.07
N ILE A 474 15.88 11.44 -0.94
CA ILE A 474 16.58 12.09 0.17
C ILE A 474 16.18 11.40 1.49
N ASP A 475 17.18 10.99 2.27
CA ASP A 475 16.97 10.29 3.54
C ASP A 475 17.18 11.24 4.73
N LEU A 476 16.13 11.52 5.51
CA LEU A 476 16.25 12.29 6.76
C LEU A 476 16.36 11.34 7.96
N SER A 477 17.59 11.09 8.39
CA SER A 477 17.91 10.11 9.45
C SER A 477 18.04 10.69 10.86
N LYS A 478 18.33 11.99 11.01
CA LYS A 478 18.49 12.63 12.33
C LYS A 478 17.14 12.92 12.97
N ASN A 479 17.01 12.69 14.28
CA ASN A 479 15.82 13.00 15.07
C ASN A 479 16.07 14.25 15.94
N PHE A 480 15.13 15.18 15.90
CA PHE A 480 15.17 16.45 16.65
C PHE A 480 14.04 16.57 17.69
N ARG A 481 13.27 15.49 17.91
CA ARG A 481 12.07 15.49 18.75
C ARG A 481 12.28 14.79 20.10
N SER A 482 13.07 13.72 20.11
CA SER A 482 13.11 12.75 21.20
C SER A 482 14.52 12.63 21.78
N ARG A 483 14.61 12.25 23.06
CA ARG A 483 15.88 11.95 23.72
C ARG A 483 16.43 10.59 23.28
N ALA A 484 17.72 10.37 23.52
CA ALA A 484 18.45 9.17 23.11
C ALA A 484 17.80 7.88 23.62
N GLU A 485 17.28 7.86 24.84
CA GLU A 485 16.69 6.67 25.47
C GLU A 485 15.48 6.14 24.69
N VAL A 486 14.65 7.04 24.14
CA VAL A 486 13.51 6.67 23.31
C VAL A 486 13.98 6.10 21.98
N LEU A 487 15.00 6.71 21.37
CA LEU A 487 15.56 6.26 20.10
C LEU A 487 16.23 4.90 20.23
N GLU A 488 17.03 4.70 21.27
CA GLU A 488 17.72 3.45 21.54
C GLU A 488 16.75 2.31 21.81
N ALA A 489 15.74 2.52 22.66
CA ALA A 489 14.72 1.50 22.93
C ALA A 489 13.93 1.14 21.66
N THR A 490 13.51 2.14 20.88
CA THR A 490 12.78 1.93 19.62
C THR A 490 13.65 1.17 18.63
N ASN A 491 14.89 1.61 18.40
CA ASN A 491 15.82 0.95 17.48
C ASN A 491 16.18 -0.46 17.93
N PHE A 492 16.33 -0.69 19.24
CA PHE A 492 16.61 -2.02 19.79
C PHE A 492 15.48 -3.00 19.46
N ILE A 493 14.22 -2.61 19.67
CA ILE A 493 13.07 -3.44 19.36
C ILE A 493 12.97 -3.66 17.85
N PHE A 494 12.91 -2.59 17.05
CA PHE A 494 12.60 -2.69 15.62
C PHE A 494 13.70 -3.33 14.78
N ARG A 495 14.97 -3.31 15.21
CA ARG A 495 16.04 -4.10 14.57
C ARG A 495 15.81 -5.62 14.63
N GLN A 496 14.97 -6.10 15.55
CA GLN A 496 14.69 -7.52 15.75
C GLN A 496 13.39 -7.97 15.06
N ILE A 497 12.50 -7.03 14.70
CA ILE A 497 11.16 -7.35 14.20
C ILE A 497 10.86 -6.77 12.81
N MET A 498 11.59 -5.76 12.34
CA MET A 498 11.32 -5.09 11.08
C MET A 498 12.41 -5.44 10.04
N ASP A 499 12.11 -6.39 9.16
CA ASP A 499 12.96 -6.79 8.03
C ASP A 499 12.57 -6.04 6.73
N ARG A 500 13.28 -6.32 5.64
CA ARG A 500 13.02 -5.70 4.32
C ARG A 500 11.62 -5.95 3.77
N ASN A 501 10.96 -7.02 4.18
CA ASN A 501 9.62 -7.39 3.73
C ASN A 501 8.54 -6.63 4.49
N VAL A 502 8.83 -6.13 5.70
CA VAL A 502 7.92 -5.30 6.52
C VAL A 502 8.38 -3.83 6.67
N GLY A 503 9.25 -3.33 5.79
CA GLY A 503 9.64 -1.90 5.71
C GLY A 503 10.94 -1.51 6.42
N GLY A 504 11.75 -2.49 6.82
CA GLY A 504 13.13 -2.33 7.29
C GLY A 504 14.15 -2.18 6.16
N ASN A 505 15.37 -1.75 6.50
CA ASN A 505 16.49 -1.56 5.55
C ASN A 505 17.38 -2.80 5.43
#